data_AF-A0A5C3MUH8-F1
#
_entry.id   AF-A0A5C3MUH8-F1
#
_cell.length_a   1.000
_cell.length_b   1.000
_cell.length_c   1.000
_cell.angle_alpha   90.00
_cell.angle_beta   90.00
_cell.angle_gamma   90.00
#
_symmetry.space_group_name_H-M   'P 1'
#
loop_
_entity.id
_entity.type
_entity.pdbx_description
1 polymer ?
#
loop_
_entity_poly.entity_id
_entity_poly.type
_entity_poly.pdbx_seq_one_letter_code
_entity_poly.pdbx_strand_id
1 'polypeptide(L)'
;MVRPSINEYGLDQSWMAIFYGGCVSSNKDDQIKYATRLADSNRWDAISIRLLARTFVEKAMKHARVRPATAAMFASKVYQAFGSAHQDWVKYRFIYSLRYAVEDAFAKWWDTAQPMAVCVGRHIRRSDLSTAYRLLEFIANVYDAVLITRSGLWRMVKQIMNNINVIEHFHGLRLLLLHSCGLWAEWQGRKNKEIFLKTLRTKASALPNNASVVGATFGRRELHGLVSDIVSLVDPWESSAHLASI
;
A
#
# COMPACT_ATOMS: atom_id res chain seq x y z
N MET A 1 30.60 -27.47 2.02
CA MET A 1 30.18 -26.24 2.75
C MET A 1 30.13 -25.10 1.75
N VAL A 2 28.93 -24.61 1.43
CA VAL A 2 28.75 -23.46 0.52
C VAL A 2 28.89 -22.18 1.37
N ARG A 3 29.86 -21.32 1.05
CA ARG A 3 30.01 -20.03 1.72
C ARG A 3 28.79 -19.14 1.41
N PRO A 4 28.12 -18.54 2.41
CA PRO A 4 27.05 -17.58 2.14
C PRO A 4 27.60 -16.38 1.36
N SER A 5 26.90 -15.98 0.30
CA SER A 5 27.28 -14.81 -0.49
C SER A 5 27.00 -13.54 0.30
N ILE A 6 28.07 -12.91 0.79
CA ILE A 6 28.01 -11.61 1.45
C ILE A 6 27.81 -10.55 0.36
N ASN A 7 26.77 -9.72 0.48
CA ASN A 7 26.58 -8.58 -0.44
C ASN A 7 27.49 -7.40 -0.05
N GLU A 8 27.49 -6.32 -0.85
CA GLU A 8 28.28 -5.09 -0.62
C GLU A 8 28.07 -4.41 0.76
N TYR A 9 27.11 -4.89 1.56
CA TYR A 9 26.82 -4.41 2.91
C TYR A 9 27.23 -5.38 4.03
N GLY A 10 27.94 -6.47 3.73
CA GLY A 10 28.44 -7.37 4.78
C GLY A 10 27.39 -8.29 5.41
N LEU A 11 26.17 -8.36 4.86
CA LEU A 11 25.04 -9.08 5.46
C LEU A 11 24.86 -10.48 4.84
N ASP A 12 24.74 -11.50 5.70
CA ASP A 12 24.31 -12.84 5.31
C ASP A 12 22.86 -12.82 4.84
N GLN A 13 22.64 -13.14 3.57
CA GLN A 13 21.31 -13.20 2.93
C GLN A 13 20.64 -14.58 3.07
N SER A 14 21.12 -15.43 3.97
CA SER A 14 20.55 -16.76 4.22
C SER A 14 19.02 -16.77 4.44
N TRP A 15 18.46 -15.69 5.00
CA TRP A 15 17.02 -15.53 5.23
C TRP A 15 16.20 -15.19 3.97
N MET A 16 16.82 -14.68 2.89
CA MET A 16 16.13 -14.22 1.68
C MET A 16 15.36 -15.35 0.99
N ALA A 17 15.95 -16.55 0.90
CA ALA A 17 15.27 -17.70 0.29
C ALA A 17 13.98 -18.08 1.06
N ILE A 18 14.03 -18.03 2.39
CA ILE A 18 12.88 -18.28 3.28
C ILE A 18 11.81 -17.21 3.05
N PHE A 19 12.24 -15.94 3.00
CA PHE A 19 11.36 -14.81 2.73
C PHE A 19 10.65 -14.93 1.38
N TYR A 20 11.39 -15.24 0.30
CA TYR A 20 10.80 -15.39 -1.03
C TYR A 20 9.78 -16.54 -1.06
N GLY A 21 10.10 -17.67 -0.43
CA GLY A 21 9.18 -18.81 -0.30
C GLY A 21 7.85 -18.40 0.35
N GLY A 22 7.91 -17.61 1.42
CA GLY A 22 6.72 -17.06 2.07
C GLY A 22 5.94 -16.07 1.21
N CYS A 23 6.61 -15.15 0.53
CA CYS A 23 5.97 -14.13 -0.31
C CYS A 23 5.26 -14.68 -1.56
N VAL A 24 5.70 -15.82 -2.09
CA VAL A 24 5.07 -16.44 -3.28
C VAL A 24 4.04 -17.50 -2.92
N SER A 25 4.03 -18.01 -1.68
CA SER A 25 3.06 -19.03 -1.27
C SER A 25 1.69 -18.41 -0.99
N SER A 26 0.64 -18.92 -1.64
CA SER A 26 -0.75 -18.58 -1.34
C SER A 26 -1.34 -19.43 -0.20
N ASN A 27 -0.66 -20.52 0.20
CA ASN A 27 -1.10 -21.40 1.28
C ASN A 27 -0.76 -20.76 2.64
N LYS A 28 -1.75 -20.67 3.52
CA LYS A 28 -1.60 -20.01 4.83
C LYS A 28 -0.64 -20.76 5.76
N ASP A 29 -0.65 -22.09 5.75
CA ASP A 29 0.19 -22.92 6.61
C ASP A 29 1.65 -22.87 6.16
N ASP A 30 1.88 -22.86 4.85
CA ASP A 30 3.22 -22.63 4.30
C ASP A 30 3.74 -21.25 4.70
N GLN A 31 2.92 -20.20 4.61
CA GLN A 31 3.33 -18.87 5.05
C GLN A 31 3.67 -18.82 6.54
N ILE A 32 2.91 -19.51 7.40
CA ILE A 32 3.23 -19.62 8.82
C ILE A 32 4.58 -20.32 9.00
N LYS A 33 4.79 -21.46 8.32
CA LYS A 33 6.07 -22.20 8.37
C LYS A 33 7.25 -21.34 7.93
N TYR A 34 7.13 -20.61 6.81
CA TYR A 34 8.18 -19.70 6.36
C TYR A 34 8.40 -18.55 7.35
N ALA A 35 7.34 -18.01 7.95
CA ALA A 35 7.44 -16.90 8.90
C ALA A 35 8.15 -17.32 10.19
N THR A 36 7.81 -18.48 10.75
CA THR A 36 8.50 -19.07 11.91
C THR A 36 9.97 -19.29 11.60
N ARG A 37 10.28 -19.97 10.49
CA ARG A 37 11.67 -20.18 10.07
C ARG A 37 12.42 -18.87 9.86
N LEU A 38 11.75 -17.83 9.34
CA LEU A 38 12.35 -16.53 9.13
C LEU A 38 12.69 -15.87 10.48
N ALA A 39 11.76 -15.91 11.44
CA ALA A 39 11.96 -15.39 12.78
C ALA A 39 13.16 -16.06 13.51
N ASP A 40 13.37 -17.35 13.27
CA ASP A 40 14.45 -18.13 13.89
C ASP A 40 15.77 -18.08 13.11
N SER A 41 15.74 -17.72 11.83
CA SER A 41 16.90 -17.83 10.92
C SER A 41 18.03 -16.84 11.17
N ASN A 42 17.77 -15.74 11.87
CA ASN A 42 18.72 -14.65 12.00
C ASN A 42 18.69 -14.01 13.39
N ARG A 43 19.84 -13.46 13.82
CA ARG A 43 19.88 -12.52 14.95
C ARG A 43 19.43 -11.16 14.45
N TRP A 44 18.14 -10.88 14.60
CA TRP A 44 17.54 -9.64 14.13
C TRP A 44 18.05 -8.44 14.91
N ASP A 45 18.69 -7.52 14.20
CA ASP A 45 19.09 -6.21 14.68
C ASP A 45 18.31 -5.11 13.95
N ALA A 46 18.56 -3.85 14.32
CA ALA A 46 17.80 -2.73 13.75
C ALA A 46 18.03 -2.55 12.23
N ILE A 47 19.17 -2.99 11.69
CA ILE A 47 19.53 -2.83 10.28
C ILE A 47 18.85 -3.92 9.45
N SER A 48 19.01 -5.17 9.85
CA SER A 48 18.38 -6.34 9.21
C SER A 48 16.86 -6.27 9.24
N ILE A 49 16.25 -5.79 10.33
CA ILE A 49 14.79 -5.57 10.41
C ILE A 49 14.35 -4.49 9.41
N ARG A 50 15.10 -3.41 9.28
CA ARG A 50 14.81 -2.35 8.30
C ARG A 50 14.94 -2.87 6.87
N LEU A 51 15.95 -3.70 6.61
CA LEU A 51 16.14 -4.34 5.32
C LEU A 51 14.98 -5.29 4.99
N LEU A 52 14.54 -6.11 5.95
CA LEU A 52 13.37 -6.98 5.80
C LEU A 52 12.11 -6.19 5.46
N ALA A 53 11.83 -5.11 6.21
CA ALA A 53 10.70 -4.23 5.96
C ALA A 53 10.72 -3.60 4.55
N ARG A 54 11.88 -3.10 4.11
CA ARG A 54 12.06 -2.56 2.76
C ARG A 54 11.88 -3.63 1.69
N THR A 55 12.34 -4.85 1.96
CA THR A 55 12.23 -5.99 1.03
C THR A 55 10.76 -6.36 0.79
N PHE A 56 9.90 -6.33 1.82
CA PHE A 56 8.45 -6.50 1.66
C PHE A 56 7.87 -5.49 0.66
N VAL A 57 8.17 -4.21 0.86
CA VAL A 57 7.67 -3.12 0.00
C VAL A 57 8.18 -3.29 -1.43
N GLU A 58 9.49 -3.51 -1.61
CA GLU A 58 10.11 -3.67 -2.92
C GLU A 58 9.51 -4.85 -3.70
N LYS A 59 9.35 -6.02 -3.05
CA LYS A 59 8.83 -7.22 -3.74
C LYS A 59 7.35 -7.12 -4.04
N ALA A 60 6.56 -6.53 -3.15
CA ALA A 60 5.16 -6.24 -3.44
C ALA A 60 5.01 -5.34 -4.67
N MET A 61 5.89 -4.33 -4.81
CA MET A 61 5.88 -3.39 -5.93
C MET A 61 6.37 -4.00 -7.25
N LYS A 62 7.58 -4.60 -7.25
CA LYS A 62 8.32 -4.87 -8.49
C LYS A 62 8.31 -6.33 -8.95
N HIS A 63 7.99 -7.28 -8.07
CA HIS A 63 8.18 -8.69 -8.38
C HIS A 63 6.91 -9.33 -8.94
N ALA A 64 6.92 -9.73 -10.22
CA ALA A 64 5.75 -10.24 -10.93
C ALA A 64 5.04 -11.43 -10.24
N ARG A 65 5.82 -12.33 -9.62
CA ARG A 65 5.27 -13.52 -8.91
C ARG A 65 4.73 -13.23 -7.52
N VAL A 66 5.09 -12.10 -6.91
CA VAL A 66 4.64 -11.75 -5.56
C VAL A 66 3.40 -10.89 -5.71
N ARG A 67 2.25 -11.36 -5.21
CA ARG A 67 1.03 -10.54 -5.19
C ARG A 67 1.04 -9.64 -3.95
N PRO A 68 0.61 -8.36 -4.05
CA PRO A 68 0.54 -7.47 -2.88
C PRO A 68 -0.20 -8.07 -1.68
N ALA A 69 -1.35 -8.71 -1.90
CA ALA A 69 -2.12 -9.38 -0.85
C ALA A 69 -1.32 -10.51 -0.16
N THR A 70 -0.65 -11.36 -0.96
CA THR A 70 0.16 -12.47 -0.44
C THR A 70 1.35 -11.96 0.39
N ALA A 71 2.01 -10.89 -0.07
CA ALA A 71 3.11 -10.27 0.66
C ALA A 71 2.63 -9.63 1.98
N ALA A 72 1.48 -8.97 1.99
CA ALA A 72 0.91 -8.36 3.19
C ALA A 72 0.49 -9.42 4.22
N MET A 73 -0.15 -10.50 3.76
CA MET A 73 -0.49 -11.65 4.61
C MET A 73 0.78 -12.26 5.23
N PHE A 74 1.84 -12.44 4.43
CA PHE A 74 3.10 -12.97 4.94
C PHE A 74 3.78 -12.01 5.93
N ALA A 75 3.74 -10.70 5.70
CA ALA A 75 4.22 -9.70 6.66
C ALA A 75 3.50 -9.81 8.02
N SER A 76 2.19 -10.07 8.01
CA SER A 76 1.40 -10.31 9.22
C SER A 76 1.86 -11.58 9.94
N LYS A 77 2.11 -12.67 9.20
CA LYS A 77 2.65 -13.92 9.76
C LYS A 77 4.04 -13.73 10.36
N VAL A 78 4.91 -12.95 9.73
CA VAL A 78 6.23 -12.61 10.28
C VAL A 78 6.11 -11.80 11.57
N TYR A 79 5.21 -10.81 11.61
CA TYR A 79 4.91 -10.07 12.84
C TYR A 79 4.40 -10.97 13.97
N GLN A 80 3.52 -11.92 13.66
CA GLN A 80 3.02 -12.92 14.62
C GLN A 80 4.15 -13.84 15.10
N ALA A 81 4.98 -14.35 14.17
CA ALA A 81 6.08 -15.26 14.48
C ALA A 81 7.13 -14.63 15.41
N PHE A 82 7.49 -13.36 15.22
CA PHE A 82 8.37 -12.65 16.17
C PHE A 82 7.78 -12.59 17.58
N GLY A 83 6.45 -12.42 17.71
CA GLY A 83 5.77 -12.47 19.00
C GLY A 83 5.80 -13.87 19.62
N SER A 84 5.51 -14.90 18.84
CA SER A 84 5.56 -16.30 19.30
C SER A 84 6.96 -16.76 19.70
N ALA A 85 8.01 -16.19 19.10
CA ALA A 85 9.40 -16.43 19.47
C ALA A 85 9.85 -15.59 20.70
N HIS A 86 8.94 -14.89 21.38
CA HIS A 86 9.22 -13.98 22.50
C HIS A 86 10.22 -12.85 22.15
N GLN A 87 10.25 -12.44 20.89
CA GLN A 87 11.13 -11.36 20.40
C GLN A 87 10.35 -10.03 20.28
N ASP A 88 9.76 -9.55 21.39
CA ASP A 88 8.88 -8.37 21.37
C ASP A 88 9.53 -7.12 20.78
N TRP A 89 10.80 -6.87 21.12
CA TRP A 89 11.55 -5.75 20.54
C TRP A 89 11.65 -5.85 19.01
N VAL A 90 11.95 -7.05 18.47
CA VAL A 90 12.05 -7.31 17.03
C VAL A 90 10.69 -7.09 16.36
N LYS A 91 9.62 -7.62 16.96
CA LYS A 91 8.23 -7.46 16.51
C LYS A 91 7.83 -5.98 16.40
N TYR A 92 8.06 -5.18 17.45
CA TYR A 92 7.76 -3.75 17.46
C TYR A 92 8.64 -2.97 16.47
N ARG A 93 9.92 -3.32 16.38
CA ARG A 93 10.84 -2.68 15.44
C ARG A 93 10.48 -3.00 13.98
N PHE A 94 9.99 -4.20 13.72
CA PHE A 94 9.53 -4.61 12.39
C PHE A 94 8.33 -3.80 11.93
N ILE A 95 7.27 -3.71 12.75
CA ILE A 95 6.07 -2.94 12.37
C ILE A 95 6.40 -1.44 12.18
N TYR A 96 7.25 -0.87 13.04
CA TYR A 96 7.73 0.50 12.87
C TYR A 96 8.49 0.69 11.56
N SER A 97 9.43 -0.22 11.25
CA SER A 97 10.24 -0.14 10.04
C SER A 97 9.41 -0.37 8.78
N LEU A 98 8.40 -1.25 8.83
CA LEU A 98 7.48 -1.50 7.72
C LEU A 98 6.63 -0.27 7.42
N ARG A 99 6.06 0.38 8.45
CA ARG A 99 5.31 1.63 8.29
C ARG A 99 6.17 2.71 7.66
N TYR A 100 7.40 2.89 8.16
CA TYR A 100 8.33 3.87 7.59
C TYR A 100 8.68 3.57 6.14
N ALA A 101 8.97 2.30 5.80
CA ALA A 101 9.29 1.91 4.43
C ALA A 101 8.11 2.11 3.47
N VAL A 102 6.88 1.85 3.93
CA VAL A 102 5.66 2.11 3.18
C VAL A 102 5.47 3.62 2.95
N GLU A 103 5.61 4.44 4.00
CA GLU A 103 5.44 5.89 3.92
C GLU A 103 6.49 6.53 2.99
N ASP A 104 7.75 6.11 3.08
CA ASP A 104 8.84 6.55 2.19
C ASP A 104 8.57 6.17 0.72
N ALA A 105 8.14 4.94 0.46
CA ALA A 105 7.78 4.51 -0.88
C ALA A 105 6.56 5.27 -1.41
N PHE A 106 5.55 5.48 -0.56
CA PHE A 106 4.34 6.20 -0.92
C PHE A 106 4.63 7.64 -1.32
N ALA A 107 5.42 8.36 -0.51
CA ALA A 107 5.78 9.75 -0.79
C ALA A 107 6.43 9.89 -2.16
N LYS A 108 7.36 9.00 -2.54
CA LYS A 108 8.05 9.05 -3.85
C LYS A 108 7.09 9.09 -5.05
N TRP A 109 5.94 8.42 -4.96
CA TRP A 109 4.97 8.31 -6.05
C TRP A 109 3.78 9.24 -5.92
N TRP A 110 3.41 9.66 -4.70
CA TRP A 110 2.13 10.33 -4.44
C TRP A 110 2.27 11.69 -3.74
N ASP A 111 3.49 12.14 -3.47
CA ASP A 111 3.79 13.52 -3.09
C ASP A 111 4.26 14.32 -4.31
N THR A 112 3.49 15.31 -4.74
CA THR A 112 3.79 16.15 -5.91
C THR A 112 5.15 16.85 -5.82
N ALA A 113 5.71 17.03 -4.63
CA ALA A 113 7.05 17.58 -4.42
C ALA A 113 8.17 16.62 -4.85
N GLN A 114 7.94 15.30 -4.87
CA GLN A 114 8.95 14.30 -5.21
C GLN A 114 9.10 14.17 -6.72
N PRO A 115 10.29 13.94 -7.31
CA PRO A 115 10.47 13.90 -8.77
C PRO A 115 9.69 12.81 -9.52
N MET A 116 9.42 11.68 -8.87
CA MET A 116 8.75 10.51 -9.47
C MET A 116 7.23 10.51 -9.28
N ALA A 117 6.67 11.55 -8.68
CA ALA A 117 5.26 11.59 -8.36
C ALA A 117 4.36 11.56 -9.60
N VAL A 118 3.23 10.86 -9.45
CA VAL A 118 2.12 10.81 -10.39
C VAL A 118 1.43 12.17 -10.41
N CYS A 119 1.78 13.05 -11.34
CA CYS A 119 1.16 14.36 -11.47
C CYS A 119 1.25 14.94 -12.88
N VAL A 120 0.41 15.94 -13.16
CA VAL A 120 0.41 16.70 -14.42
C VAL A 120 1.80 17.23 -14.74
N GLY A 121 2.17 17.19 -16.03
CA GLY A 121 3.45 17.70 -16.53
C GLY A 121 4.61 16.72 -16.38
N ARG A 122 4.38 15.53 -15.79
CA ARG A 122 5.38 14.48 -15.72
C ARG A 122 5.04 13.31 -16.62
N HIS A 123 6.04 12.89 -17.39
CA HIS A 123 5.93 11.68 -18.18
C HIS A 123 6.22 10.48 -17.28
N ILE A 124 5.22 9.63 -17.09
CA ILE A 124 5.36 8.36 -16.37
C ILE A 124 5.13 7.22 -17.34
N ARG A 125 5.95 6.16 -17.29
CA ARG A 125 5.73 4.96 -18.11
C ARG A 125 4.59 4.14 -17.49
N ARG A 126 3.84 3.43 -18.31
CA ARG A 126 2.76 2.53 -17.81
C ARG A 126 3.27 1.50 -16.81
N SER A 127 4.51 1.00 -16.96
CA SER A 127 5.17 0.10 -16.02
C SER A 127 5.41 0.72 -14.64
N ASP A 128 5.78 2.01 -14.63
CA ASP A 128 6.06 2.76 -13.41
C ASP A 128 4.75 3.06 -12.67
N LEU A 129 3.71 3.46 -13.41
CA LEU A 129 2.37 3.62 -12.87
C LEU A 129 1.81 2.30 -12.29
N SER A 130 2.01 1.18 -12.99
CA SER A 130 1.63 -0.14 -12.48
C SER A 130 2.36 -0.47 -11.16
N THR A 131 3.64 -0.11 -11.06
CA THR A 131 4.42 -0.26 -9.84
C THR A 131 3.87 0.61 -8.70
N ALA A 132 3.47 1.85 -8.98
CA ALA A 132 2.84 2.75 -8.02
C ALA A 132 1.48 2.24 -7.54
N TYR A 133 0.68 1.65 -8.43
CA TYR A 133 -0.61 1.03 -8.07
C TYR A 133 -0.44 -0.23 -7.22
N ARG A 134 0.53 -1.09 -7.54
CA ARG A 134 0.87 -2.25 -6.72
C ARG A 134 1.29 -1.87 -5.30
N LEU A 135 1.93 -0.72 -5.13
CA LEU A 135 2.20 -0.16 -3.80
C LEU A 135 0.90 0.17 -3.06
N LEU A 136 -0.06 0.84 -3.69
CA LEU A 136 -1.32 1.20 -3.04
C LEU A 136 -2.15 -0.03 -2.66
N GLU A 137 -2.19 -1.05 -3.52
CA GLU A 137 -2.77 -2.36 -3.19
C GLU A 137 -2.08 -2.97 -1.97
N PHE A 138 -0.74 -2.97 -1.94
CA PHE A 138 0.00 -3.49 -0.80
C PHE A 138 -0.36 -2.74 0.49
N ILE A 139 -0.44 -1.41 0.44
CA ILE A 139 -0.83 -0.57 1.59
C ILE A 139 -2.22 -0.94 2.11
N ALA A 140 -3.20 -1.08 1.21
CA ALA A 140 -4.56 -1.46 1.59
C ALA A 140 -4.59 -2.84 2.29
N ASN A 141 -3.84 -3.82 1.75
CA ASN A 141 -3.75 -5.15 2.35
C ASN A 141 -2.98 -5.17 3.69
N VAL A 142 -1.94 -4.35 3.83
CA VAL A 142 -1.19 -4.21 5.09
C VAL A 142 -2.02 -3.49 6.16
N TYR A 143 -2.90 -2.58 5.77
CA TYR A 143 -3.90 -1.98 6.66
C TYR A 143 -4.93 -3.00 7.14
N ASP A 144 -5.48 -3.82 6.23
CA ASP A 144 -6.40 -4.91 6.58
C ASP A 144 -5.77 -5.91 7.56
N ALA A 145 -4.47 -6.19 7.38
CA ALA A 145 -3.66 -6.98 8.29
C ALA A 145 -3.29 -6.27 9.62
N VAL A 146 -3.81 -5.07 9.88
CA VAL A 146 -3.59 -4.25 11.09
C VAL A 146 -2.11 -3.87 11.33
N LEU A 147 -1.31 -3.85 10.25
CA LEU A 147 0.10 -3.48 10.33
C LEU A 147 0.33 -1.97 10.11
N ILE A 148 -0.62 -1.28 9.47
CA ILE A 148 -0.68 0.19 9.36
C ILE A 148 -1.82 0.72 10.23
N THR A 149 -1.60 1.87 10.88
CA THR A 149 -2.65 2.50 11.68
C THR A 149 -3.68 3.19 10.80
N ARG A 150 -4.90 3.31 11.31
CA ARG A 150 -5.96 4.11 10.68
C ARG A 150 -5.51 5.55 10.36
N SER A 151 -4.82 6.20 11.30
CA SER A 151 -4.29 7.55 11.11
C SER A 151 -3.24 7.61 10.00
N GLY A 152 -2.40 6.58 9.87
CA GLY A 152 -1.43 6.45 8.78
C GLY A 152 -2.11 6.34 7.42
N LEU A 153 -3.10 5.46 7.30
CA LEU A 153 -3.86 5.30 6.06
C LEU A 153 -4.61 6.60 5.70
N TRP A 154 -5.29 7.23 6.66
CA TRP A 154 -5.99 8.50 6.41
C TRP A 154 -5.05 9.62 5.92
N ARG A 155 -3.84 9.71 6.47
CA ARG A 155 -2.83 10.69 6.03
C ARG A 155 -2.45 10.47 4.57
N MET A 156 -2.27 9.21 4.15
CA MET A 156 -2.02 8.86 2.75
C MET A 156 -3.20 9.20 1.83
N VAL A 157 -4.43 8.87 2.25
CA VAL A 157 -5.66 9.24 1.53
C VAL A 157 -5.74 10.76 1.35
N LYS A 158 -5.59 11.53 2.43
CA LYS A 158 -5.61 12.99 2.41
C LYS A 158 -4.54 13.57 1.49
N GLN A 159 -3.34 12.97 1.48
CA GLN A 159 -2.26 13.41 0.60
C GLN A 159 -2.63 13.23 -0.88
N ILE A 160 -3.15 12.07 -1.28
CA ILE A 160 -3.63 11.88 -2.67
C ILE A 160 -4.72 12.90 -2.99
N MET A 161 -5.72 13.07 -2.10
CA MET A 161 -6.82 14.00 -2.31
C MET A 161 -6.37 15.45 -2.55
N ASN A 162 -5.40 15.92 -1.76
CA ASN A 162 -4.84 17.25 -1.91
C ASN A 162 -4.15 17.41 -3.28
N ASN A 163 -3.52 16.34 -3.75
CA ASN A 163 -2.71 16.29 -4.97
C ASN A 163 -3.50 15.91 -6.24
N ILE A 164 -4.80 15.63 -6.16
CA ILE A 164 -5.60 15.24 -7.33
C ILE A 164 -5.50 16.31 -8.42
N ASN A 165 -4.89 15.91 -9.53
CA ASN A 165 -4.79 16.67 -10.78
C ASN A 165 -4.81 15.79 -12.04
N VAL A 166 -4.88 14.47 -11.88
CA VAL A 166 -4.95 13.48 -12.97
C VAL A 166 -5.88 12.32 -12.58
N ILE A 167 -6.42 11.60 -13.56
CA ILE A 167 -7.33 10.45 -13.31
C ILE A 167 -6.65 9.33 -12.51
N GLU A 168 -5.34 9.18 -12.65
CA GLU A 168 -4.59 8.14 -11.96
C GLU A 168 -4.67 8.25 -10.44
N HIS A 169 -4.88 9.46 -9.90
CA HIS A 169 -5.11 9.68 -8.48
C HIS A 169 -6.45 9.09 -8.00
N PHE A 170 -7.49 9.11 -8.82
CA PHE A 170 -8.77 8.49 -8.48
C PHE A 170 -8.66 6.96 -8.47
N HIS A 171 -7.98 6.38 -9.47
CA HIS A 171 -7.65 4.95 -9.44
C HIS A 171 -6.83 4.59 -8.21
N GLY A 172 -5.85 5.43 -7.86
CA GLY A 172 -5.06 5.26 -6.64
C GLY A 172 -5.93 5.28 -5.37
N LEU A 173 -6.84 6.25 -5.24
CA LEU A 173 -7.79 6.28 -4.13
C LEU A 173 -8.64 5.02 -4.07
N ARG A 174 -9.19 4.56 -5.20
CA ARG A 174 -9.99 3.33 -5.25
C ARG A 174 -9.20 2.13 -4.72
N LEU A 175 -7.97 1.94 -5.18
CA LEU A 175 -7.10 0.84 -4.74
C LEU A 175 -6.77 0.93 -3.25
N LEU A 176 -6.42 2.12 -2.77
CA LEU A 176 -6.08 2.36 -1.37
C LEU A 176 -7.28 2.12 -0.43
N LEU A 177 -8.50 2.31 -0.94
CA LEU A 177 -9.75 2.22 -0.18
C LEU A 177 -10.43 0.84 -0.24
N LEU A 178 -9.88 -0.14 -0.97
CA LEU A 178 -10.46 -1.49 -1.11
C LEU A 178 -10.79 -2.17 0.22
N HIS A 179 -9.95 -1.98 1.24
CA HIS A 179 -10.12 -2.57 2.59
C HIS A 179 -10.37 -1.50 3.66
N SER A 180 -10.96 -0.36 3.28
CA SER A 180 -11.09 0.81 4.16
C SER A 180 -12.32 0.83 5.06
N CYS A 181 -13.13 -0.24 5.14
CA CYS A 181 -14.35 -0.23 5.94
C CYS A 181 -14.10 0.20 7.41
N GLY A 182 -13.01 -0.28 8.02
CA GLY A 182 -12.61 0.10 9.38
C GLY A 182 -12.09 1.54 9.52
N LEU A 183 -11.81 2.25 8.42
CA LEU A 183 -11.33 3.64 8.43
C LEU A 183 -12.42 4.61 8.90
N TRP A 184 -13.69 4.27 8.65
CA TRP A 184 -14.82 5.17 8.80
C TRP A 184 -15.70 4.88 10.02
N ALA A 185 -15.51 3.74 10.70
CA ALA A 185 -16.43 3.22 11.71
C ALA A 185 -16.58 4.11 12.96
N GLU A 186 -15.48 4.74 13.41
CA GLU A 186 -15.47 5.56 14.62
C GLU A 186 -15.92 7.00 14.37
N TRP A 187 -16.24 7.73 15.44
CA TRP A 187 -16.69 9.13 15.38
C TRP A 187 -15.79 10.03 14.51
N GLN A 188 -14.47 9.96 14.73
CA GLN A 188 -13.51 10.71 13.93
C GLN A 188 -13.46 10.23 12.47
N GLY A 189 -13.68 8.93 12.25
CA GLY A 189 -13.80 8.33 10.92
C GLY A 189 -15.00 8.88 10.15
N ARG A 190 -16.15 9.08 10.80
CA ARG A 190 -17.33 9.69 10.17
C ARG A 190 -17.10 11.13 9.72
N LYS A 191 -16.47 11.96 10.55
CA LYS A 191 -16.06 13.33 10.14
C LYS A 191 -15.10 13.31 8.95
N ASN A 192 -14.11 12.42 8.97
CA ASN A 192 -13.17 12.27 7.87
C ASN A 192 -13.87 11.80 6.58
N LYS A 193 -14.87 10.93 6.69
CA LYS A 193 -15.71 10.47 5.57
C LYS A 193 -16.46 11.63 4.92
N GLU A 194 -17.10 12.50 5.69
CA GLU A 194 -17.80 13.68 5.15
C GLU A 194 -16.85 14.62 4.40
N ILE A 195 -15.67 14.90 4.99
CA ILE A 195 -14.61 15.70 4.36
C ILE A 195 -14.13 15.02 3.07
N PHE A 196 -13.96 13.70 3.11
CA PHE A 196 -13.54 12.89 1.97
C PHE A 196 -14.51 13.03 0.81
N LEU A 197 -15.79 12.72 1.05
CA LEU A 197 -16.84 12.71 0.03
C LEU A 197 -17.04 14.10 -0.60
N LYS A 198 -17.07 15.16 0.22
CA LYS A 198 -17.17 16.54 -0.27
C LYS A 198 -16.00 16.90 -1.17
N THR A 199 -14.77 16.63 -0.73
CA THR A 199 -13.56 17.00 -1.47
C THR A 199 -13.43 16.17 -2.75
N LEU A 200 -13.77 14.87 -2.71
CA LEU A 200 -13.74 13.98 -3.87
C LEU A 200 -14.62 14.54 -5.00
N ARG A 201 -15.84 14.99 -4.69
CA ARG A 201 -16.75 15.61 -5.66
C ARG A 201 -16.18 16.89 -6.26
N THR A 202 -15.71 17.80 -5.41
CA THR A 202 -15.11 19.06 -5.87
C THR A 202 -13.94 18.79 -6.81
N LYS A 203 -13.06 17.85 -6.45
CA LYS A 203 -11.90 17.49 -7.27
C LYS A 203 -12.29 16.79 -8.57
N ALA A 204 -13.28 15.90 -8.56
CA ALA A 204 -13.78 15.25 -9.77
C ALA A 204 -14.40 16.25 -10.75
N SER A 205 -15.20 17.19 -10.23
CA SER A 205 -15.82 18.23 -11.06
C SER A 205 -14.79 19.14 -11.72
N ALA A 206 -13.70 19.45 -11.02
CA ALA A 206 -12.62 20.31 -11.52
C ALA A 206 -11.62 19.59 -12.45
N LEU A 207 -11.64 18.25 -12.55
CA LEU A 207 -10.68 17.52 -13.38
C LEU A 207 -11.03 17.68 -14.87
N PRO A 208 -10.11 18.19 -15.71
CA PRO A 208 -10.31 18.24 -17.15
C PRO A 208 -10.38 16.84 -17.78
N ASN A 209 -11.08 16.72 -18.91
CA ASN A 209 -11.05 15.47 -19.69
C ASN A 209 -9.63 15.17 -20.15
N ASN A 210 -9.29 13.87 -20.25
CA ASN A 210 -7.97 13.39 -20.67
C ASN A 210 -6.77 13.86 -19.83
N ALA A 211 -7.00 14.39 -18.62
CA ALA A 211 -5.94 14.69 -17.65
C ALA A 211 -5.32 13.38 -17.10
N SER A 212 -4.37 12.81 -17.84
CA SER A 212 -3.70 11.53 -17.55
C SER A 212 -2.19 11.65 -17.70
N VAL A 213 -1.43 11.07 -16.76
CA VAL A 213 0.05 11.04 -16.84
C VAL A 213 0.59 10.06 -17.89
N VAL A 214 -0.24 9.13 -18.36
CA VAL A 214 0.11 8.16 -19.42
C VAL A 214 -0.57 8.47 -20.75
N GLY A 215 -1.21 9.64 -20.87
CA GLY A 215 -1.92 10.06 -22.07
C GLY A 215 -3.16 9.23 -22.38
N ALA A 216 -3.79 8.61 -21.37
CA ALA A 216 -5.06 7.90 -21.56
C ALA A 216 -6.20 8.88 -21.85
N THR A 217 -7.03 8.55 -22.83
CA THR A 217 -8.24 9.30 -23.13
C THR A 217 -9.37 8.84 -22.21
N PHE A 218 -10.04 9.77 -21.53
CA PHE A 218 -11.22 9.50 -20.71
C PHE A 218 -12.17 10.71 -20.76
N GLY A 219 -13.46 10.42 -20.58
CA GLY A 219 -14.51 11.44 -20.50
C GLY A 219 -15.18 11.52 -19.13
N ARG A 220 -16.12 12.46 -18.99
CA ARG A 220 -16.90 12.66 -17.76
C ARG A 220 -17.63 11.42 -17.27
N ARG A 221 -18.16 10.59 -18.18
CA ARG A 221 -18.87 9.35 -17.84
C ARG A 221 -17.96 8.34 -17.13
N GLU A 222 -16.75 8.17 -17.62
CA GLU A 222 -15.76 7.25 -17.03
C GLU A 222 -15.32 7.74 -15.65
N LEU A 223 -14.99 9.02 -15.53
CA LEU A 223 -14.66 9.64 -14.24
C LEU A 223 -15.82 9.51 -13.24
N HIS A 224 -17.06 9.70 -13.69
CA HIS A 224 -18.25 9.54 -12.85
C HIS A 224 -18.40 8.09 -12.35
N GLY A 225 -18.23 7.10 -13.23
CA GLY A 225 -18.23 5.69 -12.83
C GLY A 225 -17.16 5.39 -11.77
N LEU A 226 -15.95 5.92 -11.96
CA LEU A 226 -14.86 5.75 -10.99
C LEU A 226 -15.14 6.43 -9.65
N VAL A 227 -15.74 7.63 -9.66
CA VAL A 227 -16.15 8.31 -8.43
C VAL A 227 -17.26 7.53 -7.72
N SER A 228 -18.24 7.00 -8.46
CA SER A 228 -19.29 6.14 -7.92
C SER A 228 -18.70 4.92 -7.23
N ASP A 229 -17.77 4.22 -7.88
CA ASP A 229 -17.04 3.08 -7.29
C ASP A 229 -16.38 3.45 -5.96
N ILE A 230 -15.68 4.59 -5.92
CA ILE A 230 -15.01 5.07 -4.71
C ILE A 230 -16.03 5.39 -3.60
N VAL A 231 -17.15 6.04 -3.97
CA VAL A 231 -18.23 6.34 -3.02
C VAL A 231 -18.80 5.04 -2.45
N SER A 232 -19.03 4.00 -3.27
CA SER A 232 -19.55 2.72 -2.77
C SER A 232 -18.60 2.00 -1.81
N LEU A 233 -17.28 2.20 -1.94
CA LEU A 233 -16.30 1.67 -0.98
C LEU A 233 -16.33 2.40 0.39
N VAL A 234 -16.73 3.67 0.41
CA VAL A 234 -16.73 4.54 1.60
C VAL A 234 -18.11 4.61 2.25
N ASP A 235 -19.15 4.58 1.43
CA ASP A 235 -20.55 4.59 1.79
C ASP A 235 -21.37 3.61 0.92
N PRO A 236 -21.42 2.33 1.32
CA PRO A 236 -22.20 1.32 0.61
C PRO A 236 -23.70 1.66 0.56
N TRP A 237 -24.19 2.45 1.51
CA TRP A 237 -25.62 2.72 1.71
C TRP A 237 -26.10 4.00 1.01
N GLU A 238 -25.21 4.94 0.71
CA GLU A 238 -25.54 6.18 -0.03
C GLU A 238 -25.45 6.05 -1.56
N SER A 239 -25.00 4.92 -2.09
CA SER A 239 -24.78 4.71 -3.53
C SER A 239 -26.04 4.91 -4.38
N SER A 240 -27.23 4.75 -3.78
CA SER A 240 -28.54 4.92 -4.43
C SER A 240 -29.06 6.37 -4.48
N ALA A 241 -28.56 7.27 -3.63
CA ALA A 241 -29.05 8.66 -3.54
C ALA A 241 -28.16 9.67 -4.30
N HIS A 242 -26.85 9.39 -4.42
CA HIS A 242 -25.89 10.35 -4.98
C HIS A 242 -25.86 10.45 -6.50
N LEU A 243 -26.39 9.44 -7.22
CA LEU A 243 -26.49 9.44 -8.68
C LEU A 243 -27.47 10.49 -9.23
N ALA A 244 -28.27 11.13 -8.36
CA ALA A 244 -29.27 12.12 -8.77
C ALA A 244 -28.80 13.59 -8.71
N SER A 245 -27.56 13.87 -8.26
CA SER A 245 -27.10 15.25 -7.96
C SER A 245 -25.76 15.67 -8.59
N ILE A 246 -25.21 14.87 -9.49
CA ILE A 246 -23.99 15.14 -10.28
C ILE A 246 -24.35 15.14 -11.76
#